data_AF-A0A9D2S686-F1
#
_entry.id   AF-A0A9D2S686-F1
#
_cell.length_a   1.000
_cell.length_b   1.000
_cell.length_c   1.000
_cell.angle_alpha   90.00
_cell.angle_beta   90.00
_cell.angle_gamma   90.00
#
_symmetry.space_group_name_H-M   'P 1'
#
loop_
_entity.id
_entity.type
_entity.pdbx_description
1 polymer ?
#
loop_
_entity_poly.entity_id
_entity_poly.type
_entity_poly.pdbx_seq_one_letter_code
_entity_poly.pdbx_strand_id
1 'polypeptide(L)'
;MKLNKMLALALSGVMAVSMLAGCSGAPSNGEEGTEVQPTTSNAVSVMNDAQDVVKFAADSDFETALAAAAKDAKYTDVNGANYSAVGVATTDKVYASLAKKLPVSDGLVSSSAAQISFAGAAAGTVTTKTTLFKIENEGLTEEAALKLVANKMDMDDTYPTVISQWNAHDNKLEYYEASYTGSVSIVTVNAADEGKTASAYYIAVSVTQSIARDTIVTK
;
A
#
# COMPACT_ATOMS: atom_id res chain seq x y z
N MET A 1 -15.28 -42.94 -31.95
CA MET A 1 -15.79 -41.94 -30.98
C MET A 1 -14.87 -40.73 -31.01
N LYS A 2 -15.45 -39.56 -30.74
CA LYS A 2 -14.99 -38.21 -31.10
C LYS A 2 -13.66 -37.82 -30.45
N LEU A 3 -12.80 -37.16 -31.25
CA LEU A 3 -11.61 -36.43 -30.78
C LEU A 3 -12.06 -35.25 -29.91
N ASN A 4 -11.58 -35.19 -28.66
CA ASN A 4 -11.70 -34.00 -27.83
C ASN A 4 -10.50 -33.08 -28.09
N LYS A 5 -10.75 -32.21 -29.07
CA LYS A 5 -10.34 -30.82 -29.26
C LYS A 5 -9.27 -30.24 -28.32
N MET A 6 -8.25 -29.72 -28.99
CA MET A 6 -7.32 -28.69 -28.57
C MET A 6 -8.01 -27.51 -27.87
N LEU A 7 -7.45 -27.09 -26.73
CA LEU A 7 -7.56 -25.73 -26.22
C LEU A 7 -6.16 -25.14 -26.24
N ALA A 8 -5.81 -24.61 -27.41
CA ALA A 8 -4.73 -23.66 -27.55
C ALA A 8 -5.12 -22.41 -26.76
N LEU A 9 -4.43 -22.16 -25.64
CA LEU A 9 -4.49 -20.86 -24.97
C LEU A 9 -3.58 -19.92 -25.77
N ALA A 10 -4.13 -19.40 -26.86
CA ALA A 10 -3.58 -18.24 -27.56
C ALA A 10 -3.74 -17.04 -26.63
N LEU A 11 -2.76 -16.84 -25.75
CA LEU A 11 -2.58 -15.63 -24.96
C LEU A 11 -2.03 -14.52 -25.88
N SER A 12 -2.78 -14.17 -26.93
CA SER A 12 -2.63 -12.93 -27.68
C SER A 12 -3.78 -12.01 -27.29
N GLY A 13 -3.81 -11.65 -26.01
CA GLY A 13 -4.60 -10.55 -25.49
C GLY A 13 -3.92 -9.26 -25.91
N VAL A 14 -4.43 -8.69 -26.99
CA VAL A 14 -4.14 -7.36 -27.49
C VAL A 14 -4.08 -6.37 -26.31
N MET A 15 -2.88 -5.90 -25.98
CA MET A 15 -2.71 -4.65 -25.22
C MET A 15 -3.18 -3.53 -26.16
N ALA A 16 -4.48 -3.27 -26.15
CA ALA A 16 -5.01 -2.02 -26.67
C ALA A 16 -4.49 -0.91 -25.74
N VAL A 17 -3.32 -0.37 -26.10
CA VAL A 17 -2.80 0.88 -25.56
C VAL A 17 -3.85 1.94 -25.87
N SER A 18 -4.71 2.17 -24.90
CA SER A 18 -5.65 3.28 -24.92
C SER A 18 -4.81 4.54 -24.86
N MET A 19 -4.52 5.13 -26.02
CA MET A 19 -4.29 6.55 -26.08
C MET A 19 -5.57 7.22 -25.58
N LEU A 20 -5.58 7.53 -24.29
CA LEU A 20 -6.55 8.37 -23.62
C LEU A 20 -6.40 9.80 -24.17
N ALA A 21 -6.81 9.99 -25.43
CA ALA A 21 -7.02 11.30 -26.02
C ALA A 21 -8.36 11.81 -25.49
N GLY A 22 -8.32 12.71 -24.51
CA GLY A 22 -9.54 13.20 -23.88
C GLY A 22 -9.35 14.34 -22.89
N CYS A 23 -8.74 15.45 -23.30
CA CYS A 23 -9.09 16.74 -22.72
C CYS A 23 -9.02 17.83 -23.79
N SER A 24 -10.17 18.38 -24.15
CA SER A 24 -10.31 19.52 -25.04
C SER A 24 -9.75 20.78 -24.36
N GLY A 25 -8.56 21.22 -24.76
CA GLY A 25 -7.94 22.48 -24.36
C GLY A 25 -6.78 22.78 -25.29
N ALA A 26 -6.63 24.05 -25.69
CA ALA A 26 -5.69 24.53 -26.70
C ALA A 26 -4.21 24.13 -26.45
N PRO A 27 -3.36 24.04 -27.50
CA PRO A 27 -1.99 23.58 -27.36
C PRO A 27 -1.12 24.64 -26.69
N SER A 28 -0.52 24.32 -25.55
CA SER A 28 0.52 25.14 -24.93
C SER A 28 1.67 24.24 -24.48
N ASN A 29 2.80 24.41 -25.15
CA ASN A 29 4.17 23.95 -24.87
C ASN A 29 4.43 22.85 -23.81
N GLY A 30 4.91 21.70 -24.28
CA GLY A 30 5.94 20.87 -23.63
C GLY A 30 5.60 20.31 -22.25
N GLU A 31 4.65 19.38 -22.17
CA GLU A 31 4.27 18.74 -20.91
C GLU A 31 5.02 17.42 -20.68
N GLU A 32 5.73 17.34 -19.55
CA GLU A 32 6.17 16.09 -18.91
C GLU A 32 4.96 15.15 -18.74
N GLY A 33 5.08 13.91 -19.21
CA GLY A 33 3.99 12.93 -19.17
C GLY A 33 4.14 11.95 -18.03
N THR A 34 3.24 12.01 -17.03
CA THR A 34 3.07 10.96 -16.01
C THR A 34 1.87 10.11 -16.37
N GLU A 35 2.09 8.83 -16.66
CA GLU A 35 1.03 7.86 -16.89
C GLU A 35 0.83 7.03 -15.61
N VAL A 36 -0.41 7.01 -15.11
CA VAL A 36 -0.83 6.15 -14.01
C VAL A 36 -1.73 5.07 -14.56
N GLN A 37 -1.28 3.82 -14.47
CA GLN A 37 -2.10 2.68 -14.82
C GLN A 37 -2.71 2.09 -13.55
N PRO A 38 -4.03 2.25 -13.31
CA PRO A 38 -4.70 1.49 -12.28
C PRO A 38 -4.63 0.02 -12.68
N THR A 39 -4.03 -0.80 -11.84
CA THR A 39 -3.86 -2.22 -12.10
C THR A 39 -5.04 -2.97 -11.50
N THR A 40 -5.61 -3.93 -12.23
CA THR A 40 -6.56 -4.88 -11.65
C THR A 40 -5.76 -5.79 -10.73
N SER A 41 -5.62 -5.36 -9.49
CA SER A 41 -4.67 -5.94 -8.55
C SER A 41 -5.29 -7.07 -7.75
N ASN A 42 -4.52 -8.15 -7.55
CA ASN A 42 -4.80 -9.19 -6.57
C ASN A 42 -4.16 -8.89 -5.20
N ALA A 43 -3.82 -7.63 -4.90
CA ALA A 43 -3.08 -7.20 -3.71
C ALA A 43 -3.60 -7.79 -2.41
N VAL A 44 -4.92 -7.81 -2.21
CA VAL A 44 -5.54 -8.37 -1.01
C VAL A 44 -5.18 -9.84 -0.83
N SER A 45 -5.28 -10.65 -1.90
CA SER A 45 -4.91 -12.07 -1.85
C SER A 45 -3.42 -12.22 -1.57
N VAL A 46 -2.58 -11.54 -2.34
CA VAL A 46 -1.12 -11.67 -2.21
C VAL A 46 -0.63 -11.28 -0.82
N MET A 47 -1.16 -10.19 -0.24
CA MET A 47 -0.79 -9.74 1.10
C MET A 47 -1.26 -10.72 2.17
N ASN A 48 -2.49 -11.24 2.07
CA ASN A 48 -3.03 -12.22 3.02
C ASN A 48 -2.33 -13.59 2.90
N ASP A 49 -1.85 -13.98 1.71
CA ASP A 49 -1.10 -15.22 1.51
C ASP A 49 0.36 -15.11 2.02
N ALA A 50 0.88 -13.89 2.10
CA ALA A 50 2.26 -13.62 2.50
C ALA A 50 2.45 -13.42 4.01
N GLN A 51 1.40 -13.10 4.76
CA GLN A 51 1.44 -12.96 6.22
C GLN A 51 0.07 -13.20 6.87
N ASP A 52 0.09 -13.69 8.12
CA ASP A 52 -1.12 -14.18 8.78
C ASP A 52 -1.77 -13.22 9.79
N VAL A 53 -1.08 -12.15 10.17
CA VAL A 53 -1.47 -11.32 11.33
C VAL A 53 -2.49 -10.24 10.96
N VAL A 54 -2.24 -9.48 9.89
CA VAL A 54 -3.15 -8.43 9.42
C VAL A 54 -4.06 -9.02 8.35
N LYS A 55 -5.38 -8.94 8.57
CA LYS A 55 -6.37 -9.38 7.58
C LYS A 55 -6.76 -8.24 6.66
N PHE A 56 -6.32 -8.29 5.41
CA PHE A 56 -6.61 -7.29 4.40
C PHE A 56 -7.95 -7.52 3.72
N ALA A 57 -8.64 -6.43 3.41
CA ALA A 57 -9.84 -6.39 2.58
C ALA A 57 -9.71 -5.33 1.48
N ALA A 58 -10.54 -5.45 0.44
CA ALA A 58 -10.63 -4.46 -0.62
C ALA A 58 -11.32 -3.19 -0.11
N ASP A 59 -10.85 -2.03 -0.58
CA ASP A 59 -11.34 -0.72 -0.16
C ASP A 59 -11.29 0.24 -1.36
N SER A 60 -12.44 0.46 -2.00
CA SER A 60 -12.54 1.23 -3.23
C SER A 60 -12.19 2.70 -3.04
N ASP A 61 -12.46 3.27 -1.86
CA ASP A 61 -12.15 4.67 -1.56
C ASP A 61 -10.64 4.85 -1.40
N PHE A 62 -9.99 3.88 -0.74
CA PHE A 62 -8.55 3.83 -0.61
C PHE A 62 -7.84 3.66 -1.97
N GLU A 63 -8.34 2.76 -2.81
CA GLU A 63 -7.85 2.58 -4.19
C GLU A 63 -8.00 3.84 -5.03
N THR A 64 -9.16 4.49 -4.95
CA THR A 64 -9.44 5.74 -5.67
C THR A 64 -8.51 6.85 -5.19
N ALA A 65 -8.28 6.96 -3.88
CA ALA A 65 -7.39 7.97 -3.30
C ALA A 65 -5.93 7.78 -3.77
N LEU A 66 -5.42 6.54 -3.79
CA LEU A 66 -4.08 6.25 -4.27
C LEU A 66 -3.93 6.54 -5.77
N ALA A 67 -4.86 6.06 -6.59
CA ALA A 67 -4.84 6.31 -8.04
C ALA A 67 -4.92 7.80 -8.37
N ALA A 68 -5.70 8.58 -7.60
CA ALA A 68 -5.76 10.02 -7.77
C ALA A 68 -4.48 10.72 -7.28
N ALA A 69 -3.85 10.24 -6.22
CA ALA A 69 -2.60 10.80 -5.70
C ALA A 69 -1.40 10.53 -6.62
N ALA A 70 -1.35 9.34 -7.22
CA ALA A 70 -0.27 8.93 -8.12
C ALA A 70 -0.17 9.78 -9.38
N LYS A 71 -1.25 10.46 -9.79
CA LYS A 71 -1.25 11.39 -10.93
C LYS A 71 -0.38 12.62 -10.71
N ASP A 72 -0.10 12.95 -9.44
CA ASP A 72 0.75 14.08 -9.08
C ASP A 72 2.24 13.72 -9.06
N ALA A 73 2.60 12.45 -9.32
CA ALA A 73 3.98 12.00 -9.35
C ALA A 73 4.79 12.70 -10.45
N LYS A 74 6.03 13.05 -10.12
CA LYS A 74 7.02 13.55 -11.09
C LYS A 74 8.09 12.52 -11.36
N TYR A 75 8.82 12.69 -12.47
CA TYR A 75 9.98 11.85 -12.77
C TYR A 75 10.96 11.78 -11.59
N THR A 76 11.25 12.91 -10.92
CA THR A 76 12.15 12.93 -9.76
C THR A 76 11.62 12.19 -8.53
N ASP A 77 10.29 12.04 -8.40
CA ASP A 77 9.69 11.20 -7.36
C ASP A 77 9.89 9.72 -7.72
N VAL A 78 9.73 9.35 -8.99
CA VAL A 78 9.82 7.94 -9.44
C VAL A 78 11.27 7.46 -9.57
N ASN A 79 12.17 8.31 -10.10
CA ASN A 79 13.58 8.02 -10.46
C ASN A 79 14.54 7.83 -9.26
N GLY A 80 14.03 7.35 -8.13
CA GLY A 80 14.80 6.97 -6.94
C GLY A 80 14.19 5.78 -6.21
N ALA A 81 13.30 5.05 -6.89
CA ALA A 81 12.77 3.81 -6.37
C ALA A 81 13.88 2.75 -6.27
N ASN A 82 13.70 1.79 -5.37
CA ASN A 82 14.65 0.71 -5.13
C ASN A 82 13.90 -0.62 -5.25
N TYR A 83 14.63 -1.72 -5.46
CA TYR A 83 14.09 -3.09 -5.46
C TYR A 83 13.73 -3.61 -4.06
N SER A 84 13.47 -2.70 -3.11
CA SER A 84 13.11 -3.00 -1.72
C SER A 84 11.94 -2.12 -1.30
N ALA A 85 11.08 -2.62 -0.41
CA ALA A 85 10.01 -1.83 0.18
C ALA A 85 10.58 -0.68 1.04
N VAL A 86 10.61 0.53 0.48
CA VAL A 86 11.02 1.76 1.16
C VAL A 86 9.81 2.66 1.33
N GLY A 87 9.70 3.28 2.50
CA GLY A 87 8.62 4.20 2.80
C GLY A 87 8.84 5.54 2.09
N VAL A 88 7.75 6.13 1.61
CA VAL A 88 7.80 7.36 0.85
C VAL A 88 7.96 8.58 1.78
N ALA A 89 8.89 9.47 1.42
CA ALA A 89 9.17 10.69 2.16
C ALA A 89 8.03 11.73 1.99
N THR A 90 7.86 12.61 2.97
CA THR A 90 6.81 13.65 2.94
C THR A 90 6.97 14.68 1.80
N THR A 91 8.17 14.78 1.21
CA THR A 91 8.45 15.65 0.07
C THR A 91 7.97 15.09 -1.27
N ASP A 92 7.72 13.78 -1.34
CA ASP A 92 7.21 13.11 -2.54
C ASP A 92 5.78 13.58 -2.84
N LYS A 93 5.50 13.88 -4.11
CA LYS A 93 4.20 14.44 -4.51
C LYS A 93 3.06 13.47 -4.32
N VAL A 94 3.29 12.17 -4.52
CA VAL A 94 2.26 11.14 -4.29
C VAL A 94 1.92 11.07 -2.82
N TYR A 95 2.92 11.13 -1.93
CA TYR A 95 2.68 11.18 -0.49
C TYR A 95 1.86 12.41 -0.09
N ALA A 96 2.30 13.60 -0.49
CA ALA A 96 1.65 14.86 -0.12
C ALA A 96 0.21 14.94 -0.66
N SER A 97 -0.03 14.33 -1.81
CA SER A 97 -1.33 14.23 -2.45
C SER A 97 -2.24 13.21 -1.74
N LEU A 98 -1.72 12.02 -1.45
CA LEU A 98 -2.43 10.96 -0.75
C LEU A 98 -2.85 11.41 0.65
N ALA A 99 -1.95 12.07 1.39
CA ALA A 99 -2.25 12.61 2.72
C ALA A 99 -3.46 13.57 2.76
N LYS A 100 -3.78 14.25 1.64
CA LYS A 100 -4.94 15.14 1.53
C LYS A 100 -6.23 14.43 1.09
N LYS A 101 -6.09 13.27 0.44
CA LYS A 101 -7.19 12.51 -0.17
C LYS A 101 -7.62 11.31 0.66
N LEU A 102 -6.81 10.90 1.64
CA LEU A 102 -7.10 9.76 2.51
C LEU A 102 -8.30 10.04 3.44
N PRO A 103 -9.23 9.09 3.56
CA PRO A 103 -10.34 9.18 4.51
C PRO A 103 -9.99 8.72 5.94
N VAL A 104 -8.71 8.51 6.29
CA VAL A 104 -8.31 7.96 7.59
C VAL A 104 -8.07 9.04 8.66
N SER A 105 -8.55 8.81 9.89
CA SER A 105 -8.52 9.80 10.99
C SER A 105 -7.11 10.15 11.47
N ASP A 106 -6.22 9.16 11.47
CA ASP A 106 -4.91 9.21 12.14
C ASP A 106 -3.76 9.47 11.14
N GLY A 107 -4.11 9.69 9.86
CA GLY A 107 -3.23 10.21 8.83
C GLY A 107 -2.27 9.20 8.19
N LEU A 108 -1.40 9.75 7.33
CA LEU A 108 -0.33 9.04 6.64
C LEU A 108 0.96 9.15 7.45
N VAL A 109 1.62 8.01 7.69
CA VAL A 109 2.88 7.90 8.40
C VAL A 109 4.02 7.84 7.38
N SER A 110 4.90 8.83 7.43
CA SER A 110 6.17 8.79 6.71
C SER A 110 7.24 8.19 7.62
N SER A 111 7.86 7.12 7.15
CA SER A 111 9.03 6.52 7.80
C SER A 111 9.93 5.98 6.71
N SER A 112 11.22 6.33 6.73
CA SER A 112 12.21 5.72 5.85
C SER A 112 12.35 4.21 6.10
N ALA A 113 12.05 3.76 7.33
CA ALA A 113 11.95 2.35 7.68
C ALA A 113 10.63 1.70 7.22
N ALA A 114 9.64 2.51 6.82
CA ALA A 114 8.32 2.08 6.38
C ALA A 114 7.54 1.23 7.39
N GLN A 115 7.87 1.38 8.68
CA GLN A 115 7.28 0.61 9.77
C GLN A 115 6.04 1.30 10.31
N ILE A 116 4.92 0.57 10.37
CA ILE A 116 3.72 0.99 11.09
C ILE A 116 3.85 0.50 12.53
N SER A 117 4.11 1.41 13.47
CA SER A 117 4.15 1.08 14.90
C SER A 117 2.87 1.52 15.60
N PHE A 118 2.33 0.65 16.45
CA PHE A 118 1.18 0.93 17.33
C PHE A 118 1.56 1.04 18.82
N ALA A 119 2.83 1.37 19.11
CA ALA A 119 3.30 1.46 20.48
C ALA A 119 2.44 2.42 21.34
N GLY A 120 2.07 1.96 22.54
CA GLY A 120 1.37 2.78 23.54
C GLY A 120 -0.14 2.99 23.32
N ALA A 121 -0.77 2.24 22.42
CA ALA A 121 -2.22 2.29 22.25
C ALA A 121 -2.95 1.73 23.50
N ALA A 122 -4.03 2.40 23.90
CA ALA A 122 -4.70 2.16 25.18
C ALA A 122 -5.80 1.07 25.06
N ALA A 123 -6.21 0.52 26.20
CA ALA A 123 -7.30 -0.45 26.23
C ALA A 123 -8.58 0.13 25.61
N GLY A 124 -9.25 -0.64 24.76
CA GLY A 124 -10.49 -0.23 24.10
C GLY A 124 -10.34 0.79 22.97
N THR A 125 -9.12 1.12 22.54
CA THR A 125 -8.91 2.04 21.42
C THR A 125 -8.89 1.30 20.09
N VAL A 126 -9.34 2.01 19.05
CA VAL A 126 -9.17 1.63 17.64
C VAL A 126 -8.31 2.72 17.02
N THR A 127 -7.21 2.33 16.38
CA THR A 127 -6.25 3.25 15.76
C THR A 127 -5.94 2.76 14.37
N THR A 128 -6.01 3.64 13.39
CA THR A 128 -5.68 3.32 11.99
C THR A 128 -4.39 4.01 11.63
N LYS A 129 -3.49 3.38 10.87
CA LYS A 129 -2.28 4.03 10.38
C LYS A 129 -2.07 3.63 8.94
N THR A 130 -1.85 4.62 8.09
CA THR A 130 -1.52 4.38 6.68
C THR A 130 -0.04 4.64 6.44
N THR A 131 0.61 3.83 5.61
CA THR A 131 1.92 4.14 5.04
C THR A 131 1.91 3.94 3.53
N LEU A 132 2.86 4.57 2.85
CA LEU A 132 3.02 4.49 1.41
C LEU A 132 4.42 3.96 1.13
N PHE A 133 4.51 2.89 0.35
CA PHE A 133 5.76 2.31 -0.12
C PHE A 133 5.98 2.66 -1.59
N LYS A 134 7.24 2.73 -1.98
CA LYS A 134 7.67 2.89 -3.37
C LYS A 134 8.71 1.83 -3.70
N ILE A 135 8.50 1.11 -4.79
CA ILE A 135 9.36 0.01 -5.25
C ILE A 135 9.59 0.15 -6.76
N GLU A 136 10.82 -0.08 -7.20
CA GLU A 136 11.18 -0.09 -8.62
C GLU A 136 10.36 -1.15 -9.37
N ASN A 137 9.80 -0.78 -10.53
CA ASN A 137 8.98 -1.68 -11.35
C ASN A 137 9.81 -2.36 -12.45
N GLU A 138 10.99 -1.85 -12.81
CA GLU A 138 11.78 -2.41 -13.90
C GLU A 138 12.17 -3.89 -13.67
N GLY A 139 11.45 -4.81 -14.32
CA GLY A 139 11.67 -6.25 -14.20
C GLY A 139 11.14 -6.89 -12.91
N LEU A 140 10.39 -6.14 -12.08
CA LEU A 140 9.72 -6.67 -10.90
C LEU A 140 8.23 -6.84 -11.19
N THR A 141 7.65 -7.98 -10.82
CA THR A 141 6.20 -8.18 -10.92
C THR A 141 5.48 -7.53 -9.75
N GLU A 142 4.22 -7.14 -9.95
CA GLU A 142 3.33 -6.62 -8.91
C GLU A 142 3.27 -7.53 -7.67
N GLU A 143 3.10 -8.84 -7.88
CA GLU A 143 3.06 -9.84 -6.80
C GLU A 143 4.36 -9.85 -5.98
N ALA A 144 5.52 -9.75 -6.65
CA ALA A 144 6.81 -9.68 -5.97
C ALA A 144 6.96 -8.38 -5.16
N ALA A 145 6.51 -7.24 -5.70
CA ALA A 145 6.50 -5.97 -4.98
C ALA A 145 5.62 -6.03 -3.72
N LEU A 146 4.43 -6.62 -3.83
CA LEU A 146 3.52 -6.84 -2.68
C LEU A 146 4.13 -7.77 -1.64
N LYS A 147 4.79 -8.87 -2.05
CA LYS A 147 5.51 -9.76 -1.11
C LYS A 147 6.65 -9.05 -0.39
N LEU A 148 7.37 -8.14 -1.06
CA LEU A 148 8.39 -7.32 -0.39
C LEU A 148 7.78 -6.43 0.70
N VAL A 149 6.59 -5.86 0.45
CA VAL A 149 5.86 -5.09 1.46
C VAL A 149 5.35 -5.99 2.59
N ALA A 150 4.76 -7.14 2.29
CA ALA A 150 4.30 -8.10 3.30
C ALA A 150 5.44 -8.56 4.21
N ASN A 151 6.58 -8.97 3.64
CA ASN A 151 7.76 -9.36 4.42
C ASN A 151 8.32 -8.21 5.27
N LYS A 152 8.16 -6.96 4.82
CA LYS A 152 8.57 -5.77 5.59
C LYS A 152 7.62 -5.49 6.76
N MET A 153 6.35 -5.86 6.62
CA MET A 153 5.33 -5.76 7.65
C MET A 153 5.43 -6.90 8.68
N ASP A 154 5.80 -8.11 8.23
CA ASP A 154 5.94 -9.31 9.06
C ASP A 154 7.26 -9.34 9.87
N MET A 155 7.71 -8.19 10.36
CA MET A 155 8.82 -8.15 11.31
C MET A 155 8.28 -8.53 12.69
N ASP A 156 8.92 -9.51 13.33
CA ASP A 156 8.62 -9.94 14.71
C ASP A 156 8.35 -8.72 15.61
N ASP A 157 7.29 -8.81 16.42
CA ASP A 157 6.79 -7.76 17.34
C ASP A 157 6.14 -6.51 16.71
N THR A 158 5.98 -6.42 15.38
CA THR A 158 5.28 -5.27 14.77
C THR A 158 3.77 -5.29 15.05
N TYR A 159 3.17 -6.48 15.03
CA TYR A 159 1.73 -6.69 15.22
C TYR A 159 1.45 -7.75 16.30
N PRO A 160 1.80 -7.48 17.57
CA PRO A 160 1.59 -8.43 18.65
C PRO A 160 0.08 -8.67 18.87
N THR A 161 -0.33 -9.93 18.94
CA THR A 161 -1.74 -10.29 19.24
C THR A 161 -2.10 -10.11 20.71
N VAL A 162 -1.08 -9.94 21.58
CA VAL A 162 -1.23 -9.60 22.99
C VAL A 162 -0.30 -8.44 23.32
N ILE A 163 -0.85 -7.38 23.88
CA ILE A 163 -0.08 -6.23 24.37
C ILE A 163 -0.15 -6.15 25.89
N SER A 164 0.89 -5.60 26.51
CA SER A 164 0.91 -5.32 27.94
C SER A 164 0.86 -3.82 28.20
N GLN A 165 0.07 -3.39 29.19
CA GLN A 165 0.06 -2.02 29.69
C GLN A 165 0.29 -2.02 31.20
N TRP A 166 1.05 -1.03 31.68
CA TRP A 166 1.27 -0.86 33.10
C TRP A 166 0.09 -0.15 33.75
N ASN A 167 -0.59 -0.84 34.68
CA ASN A 167 -1.62 -0.25 35.50
C ASN A 167 -0.99 0.33 36.78
N ALA A 168 -0.87 1.65 36.84
CA ALA A 168 -0.27 2.34 37.97
C ALA A 168 -1.12 2.29 39.26
N HIS A 169 -2.44 2.06 39.15
CA HIS A 169 -3.32 1.95 40.31
C HIS A 169 -3.09 0.64 41.06
N ASP A 170 -2.98 -0.45 40.31
CA ASP A 170 -2.81 -1.80 40.86
C ASP A 170 -1.33 -2.26 40.91
N ASN A 171 -0.40 -1.43 40.43
CA ASN A 171 1.04 -1.71 40.36
C ASN A 171 1.34 -3.07 39.68
N LYS A 172 0.67 -3.35 38.56
CA LYS A 172 0.77 -4.62 37.81
C LYS A 172 0.72 -4.38 36.30
N LEU A 173 1.23 -5.34 35.53
CA LEU A 173 1.01 -5.40 34.08
C LEU A 173 -0.35 -6.04 33.79
N GLU A 174 -1.13 -5.38 32.95
CA GLU A 174 -2.37 -5.89 32.40
C GLU A 174 -2.17 -6.23 30.93
N TYR A 175 -2.72 -7.37 30.51
CA TYR A 175 -2.55 -7.89 29.15
C TYR A 175 -3.88 -7.78 28.40
N TYR A 176 -3.83 -7.36 27.15
CA TYR A 176 -5.00 -7.15 26.30
C TYR A 176 -4.80 -7.85 24.96
N GLU A 177 -5.88 -8.40 24.42
CA GLU A 177 -5.89 -8.88 23.04
C GLU A 177 -5.84 -7.69 22.08
N ALA A 178 -5.04 -7.84 21.03
CA ALA A 178 -4.97 -6.92 19.92
C ALA A 178 -5.26 -7.67 18.61
N SER A 179 -6.02 -7.03 17.73
CA SER A 179 -6.37 -7.55 16.41
C SER A 179 -6.10 -6.51 15.34
N TYR A 180 -5.81 -6.97 14.13
CA TYR A 180 -5.37 -6.13 13.03
C TYR A 180 -6.15 -6.45 11.76
N THR A 181 -6.78 -5.42 11.20
CA THR A 181 -7.37 -5.45 9.86
C THR A 181 -6.69 -4.42 8.99
N GLY A 182 -6.76 -4.55 7.67
CA GLY A 182 -6.15 -3.56 6.79
C GLY A 182 -6.79 -3.42 5.43
N SER A 183 -6.34 -2.39 4.73
CA SER A 183 -6.62 -2.13 3.32
C SER A 183 -5.29 -1.98 2.59
N VAL A 184 -5.18 -2.53 1.39
CA VAL A 184 -3.99 -2.40 0.54
C VAL A 184 -4.42 -1.94 -0.84
N SER A 185 -3.66 -1.02 -1.43
CA SER A 185 -3.82 -0.61 -2.81
C SER A 185 -2.45 -0.42 -3.46
N ILE A 186 -2.37 -0.74 -4.73
CA ILE A 186 -1.15 -0.62 -5.55
C ILE A 186 -1.50 0.04 -6.87
N VAL A 187 -0.62 0.92 -7.32
CA VAL A 187 -0.68 1.53 -8.65
C VAL A 187 0.70 1.54 -9.28
N THR A 188 0.73 1.42 -10.61
CA THR A 188 1.95 1.57 -11.39
C THR A 188 2.03 3.00 -11.91
N VAL A 189 3.16 3.65 -11.65
CA VAL A 189 3.46 5.00 -12.13
C VAL A 189 4.62 4.94 -13.10
N ASN A 190 4.39 5.38 -14.33
CA ASN A 190 5.41 5.60 -15.34
C ASN A 190 5.57 7.10 -15.51
N ALA A 191 6.76 7.63 -15.27
CA ALA A 191 7.05 9.05 -15.43
C ALA A 191 8.19 9.25 -16.44
N ALA A 192 8.07 10.29 -17.26
CA ALA A 192 9.08 10.68 -18.21
C ALA A 192 9.45 12.15 -18.08
N ASP A 193 10.74 12.44 -18.20
CA ASP A 193 11.29 13.80 -18.17
C ASP A 193 12.57 13.88 -19.02
N GLU A 194 12.67 14.92 -19.85
CA GLU A 194 13.81 15.17 -20.76
C GLU A 194 14.35 13.91 -21.51
N GLY A 195 13.46 13.03 -21.97
CA GLY A 195 13.82 11.81 -22.70
C GLY A 195 14.29 10.63 -21.83
N LYS A 196 14.21 10.76 -20.51
CA LYS A 196 14.39 9.67 -19.54
C LYS A 196 13.03 9.16 -19.08
N THR A 197 12.98 7.89 -18.72
CA THR A 197 11.79 7.24 -18.15
C THR A 197 12.15 6.60 -16.83
N ALA A 198 11.19 6.54 -15.91
CA ALA A 198 11.28 5.80 -14.67
C ALA A 198 9.92 5.15 -14.37
N SER A 199 9.93 3.98 -13.73
CA SER A 199 8.71 3.24 -13.40
C SER A 199 8.74 2.70 -11.98
N ALA A 200 7.71 2.96 -11.19
CA ALA A 200 7.62 2.44 -9.83
C ALA A 200 6.21 2.00 -9.46
N TYR A 201 6.15 0.99 -8.60
CA TYR A 201 4.97 0.65 -7.83
C TYR A 201 4.86 1.57 -6.63
N TYR A 202 3.70 2.21 -6.49
CA TYR A 202 3.29 2.87 -5.26
C TYR A 202 2.28 1.97 -4.55
N ILE A 203 2.58 1.57 -3.33
CA ILE A 203 1.76 0.64 -2.54
C ILE A 203 1.33 1.34 -1.26
N ALA A 204 0.05 1.68 -1.15
CA ALA A 204 -0.51 2.20 0.09
C ALA A 204 -0.99 1.03 0.94
N VAL A 205 -0.66 1.07 2.23
CA VAL A 205 -1.13 0.07 3.21
C VAL A 205 -1.70 0.80 4.41
N SER A 206 -2.97 0.54 4.72
CA SER A 206 -3.64 1.00 5.93
C SER A 206 -3.82 -0.19 6.87
N VAL A 207 -3.44 -0.03 8.13
CA VAL A 207 -3.65 -1.04 9.18
C VAL A 207 -4.45 -0.40 10.30
N THR A 208 -5.49 -1.08 10.74
CA THR A 208 -6.31 -0.72 11.89
C THR A 208 -6.05 -1.71 13.02
N GLN A 209 -5.51 -1.23 14.12
CA GLN A 209 -5.40 -1.98 15.37
C GLN A 209 -6.65 -1.76 16.21
N SER A 210 -7.22 -2.84 16.74
CA SER A 210 -8.25 -2.80 17.77
C SER A 210 -7.75 -3.49 19.03
N ILE A 211 -7.77 -2.79 20.16
CA ILE A 211 -7.37 -3.33 21.46
C ILE A 211 -8.62 -3.64 22.28
N ALA A 212 -8.68 -4.84 22.85
CA ALA A 212 -9.75 -5.24 23.75
C ALA A 212 -9.87 -4.28 24.95
N ARG A 213 -11.10 -4.07 25.42
CA ARG A 213 -11.34 -3.30 26.65
C ARG A 213 -10.96 -4.10 27.89
N ASP A 214 -11.25 -5.39 27.85
CA ASP A 214 -11.09 -6.28 28.99
C ASP A 214 -9.70 -6.92 28.96
N THR A 215 -9.12 -7.08 30.15
CA THR A 215 -7.84 -7.74 30.33
C THR A 215 -7.98 -9.24 30.14
N ILE A 216 -6.97 -9.87 29.56
CA ILE A 216 -6.81 -11.32 29.59
C ILE A 216 -6.55 -11.73 31.04
N VAL A 217 -7.43 -12.58 31.59
CA VAL A 217 -7.23 -13.15 32.92
C VAL A 217 -6.09 -14.15 32.84
N THR A 218 -4.90 -13.75 33.27
CA THR A 218 -3.79 -14.67 33.51
C THR A 218 -4.08 -15.43 34.81
N LYS A 219 -4.42 -16.71 34.68
CA LYS A 219 -4.58 -17.63 35.82
C LYS A 219 -3.24 -18.00 36.44
#